data_AF-A0A3B1ISW6-F1
#
_entry.id   AF-A0A3B1ISW6-F1
#
_cell.length_a   1.000
_cell.length_b   1.000
_cell.length_c   1.000
_cell.angle_alpha   90.00
_cell.angle_beta   90.00
_cell.angle_gamma   90.00
#
_symmetry.space_group_name_H-M   'P 1'
#
loop_
_entity.id
_entity.type
_entity.pdbx_description
1 polymer ?
#
loop_
_entity_poly.entity_id
_entity_poly.type
_entity_poly.pdbx_seq_one_letter_code
_entity_poly.pdbx_strand_id
1 'polypeptide(L)'
;MKAFVGVSVVFGLALLGLGSAIKCYRCRDYTGSCTKTHDCRFEDSCLTLNERGGDTYRQCIKYSDCDYAVLSQMFPHVSSFSYKCCSSDLCNGAPMATASSSLLGLLVSLAVLWWCVL
;
A
#
# COMPACT_ATOMS: atom_id res chain seq x y z
N MET A 1 9.13 -34.25 -13.29
CA MET A 1 7.93 -33.62 -13.89
C MET A 1 7.12 -32.80 -12.86
N LYS A 2 6.78 -33.35 -11.68
CA LYS A 2 6.05 -32.61 -10.61
C LYS A 2 6.75 -31.34 -10.10
N ALA A 3 8.08 -31.36 -9.94
CA ALA A 3 8.84 -30.20 -9.44
C ALA A 3 8.81 -29.00 -10.39
N PHE A 4 8.90 -29.23 -11.71
CA PHE A 4 8.84 -28.18 -12.72
C PHE A 4 7.48 -27.48 -12.74
N VAL A 5 6.39 -28.24 -12.54
CA VAL A 5 5.03 -27.69 -12.45
C VAL A 5 4.87 -26.81 -11.20
N GLY A 6 5.43 -27.25 -10.05
CA GLY A 6 5.39 -26.46 -8.82
C GLY A 6 6.11 -25.12 -8.92
N VAL A 7 7.31 -25.11 -9.53
CA VAL A 7 8.09 -23.87 -9.74
C VAL A 7 7.38 -22.90 -10.68
N SER A 8 6.79 -23.38 -11.77
CA SER A 8 6.05 -22.54 -12.71
C SER A 8 4.80 -21.90 -12.10
N VAL A 9 4.08 -22.62 -11.23
CA VAL A 9 2.89 -22.09 -10.55
C VAL A 9 3.24 -21.00 -9.54
N VAL A 10 4.31 -21.20 -8.75
CA VAL A 10 4.80 -20.19 -7.79
C VAL A 10 5.24 -18.91 -8.51
N PHE A 11 5.97 -19.06 -9.62
CA PHE A 11 6.40 -17.92 -10.44
C PHE A 11 5.21 -17.20 -11.09
N GLY A 12 4.20 -17.94 -11.57
CA GLY A 12 2.97 -17.36 -12.11
C GLY A 12 2.15 -16.58 -11.08
N LEU A 13 1.98 -17.11 -9.86
CA LEU A 13 1.27 -16.41 -8.77
C LEU A 13 2.01 -15.14 -8.32
N ALA A 14 3.34 -15.15 -8.30
CA ALA A 14 4.14 -13.96 -7.99
C ALA A 14 3.94 -12.86 -9.04
N LEU A 15 3.81 -13.21 -10.31
CA LEU A 15 3.60 -12.27 -11.41
C LEU A 15 2.18 -11.68 -11.46
N LEU A 16 1.16 -12.46 -11.04
CA LEU A 16 -0.24 -11.99 -11.00
C LEU A 16 -0.45 -10.81 -10.03
N GLY A 17 0.46 -10.59 -9.07
CA GLY A 17 0.42 -9.46 -8.15
C GLY A 17 0.93 -8.13 -8.72
N LEU A 18 1.59 -8.11 -9.89
CA LEU A 18 2.22 -6.89 -10.43
C LEU A 18 1.26 -5.96 -11.20
N GLY A 19 0.03 -6.39 -11.49
CA GLY A 19 -0.86 -5.71 -12.44
C GLY A 19 -2.17 -5.15 -11.87
N SER A 20 -2.33 -5.07 -10.55
CA SER A 20 -3.58 -4.60 -9.94
C SER A 20 -3.52 -3.10 -9.67
N ALA A 21 -4.55 -2.39 -10.13
CA ALA A 21 -4.84 -1.03 -9.67
C ALA A 21 -5.00 -1.04 -8.14
N ILE A 22 -4.15 -0.31 -7.42
CA ILE A 22 -4.20 -0.26 -5.95
C ILE A 22 -5.40 0.55 -5.47
N LYS A 23 -5.89 0.25 -4.28
CA LYS A 23 -6.94 1.01 -3.60
C LYS A 23 -6.35 1.87 -2.50
N CYS A 24 -6.77 3.13 -2.39
CA CYS A 24 -6.30 4.03 -1.32
C CYS A 24 -7.47 4.66 -0.57
N TYR A 25 -7.22 5.15 0.64
CA TYR A 25 -8.14 6.08 1.29
C TYR A 25 -8.10 7.44 0.59
N ARG A 26 -9.28 8.06 0.40
CA ARG A 26 -9.43 9.39 -0.22
C ARG A 26 -10.31 10.30 0.63
N CYS A 27 -9.70 11.32 1.23
CA CYS A 27 -10.36 12.22 2.18
C CYS A 27 -9.45 13.41 2.54
N ARG A 28 -10.09 14.46 3.05
CA ARG A 28 -9.45 15.51 3.85
C ARG A 28 -10.11 15.48 5.21
N ASP A 29 -9.35 15.20 6.26
CA ASP A 29 -9.89 15.06 7.60
C ASP A 29 -8.96 15.64 8.66
N TYR A 30 -9.58 16.20 9.71
CA TYR A 30 -8.90 16.70 10.91
C TYR A 30 -8.90 15.67 12.04
N THR A 31 -9.84 14.69 11.99
CA THR A 31 -10.12 13.74 13.07
C THR A 31 -9.33 12.43 12.96
N GLY A 32 -8.64 12.19 11.83
CA GLY A 32 -7.94 10.93 11.55
C GLY A 32 -8.86 9.77 11.12
N SER A 33 -10.18 9.99 11.10
CA SER A 33 -11.21 8.95 10.86
C SER A 33 -11.64 8.91 9.39
N CYS A 34 -10.72 8.52 8.51
CA CYS A 34 -11.03 8.36 7.10
C CYS A 34 -11.45 6.93 6.75
N THR A 35 -12.67 6.78 6.22
CA THR A 35 -13.24 5.48 5.80
C THR A 35 -13.51 5.38 4.31
N LYS A 36 -13.44 6.51 3.58
CA LYS A 36 -13.71 6.55 2.14
C LYS A 36 -12.53 5.99 1.38
N THR A 37 -12.78 4.96 0.59
CA THR A 37 -11.78 4.31 -0.26
C THR A 37 -12.02 4.65 -1.72
N HIS A 38 -10.97 4.59 -2.52
CA HIS A 38 -10.97 4.92 -3.94
C HIS A 38 -9.98 4.02 -4.68
N ASP A 39 -10.40 3.41 -5.79
CA ASP A 39 -9.54 2.63 -6.67
C ASP A 39 -8.71 3.57 -7.55
N CYS A 40 -7.38 3.47 -7.48
CA CYS A 40 -6.48 4.30 -8.27
C CYS A 40 -6.50 3.84 -9.74
N ARG A 41 -6.53 4.79 -10.69
CA ARG A 41 -6.65 4.43 -12.13
C ARG A 41 -5.32 4.52 -12.85
N PHE A 42 -4.60 5.61 -12.62
CA PHE A 42 -3.34 5.92 -13.31
C PHE A 42 -2.18 6.06 -12.32
N GLU A 43 -2.49 5.96 -11.04
CA GLU A 43 -1.59 6.13 -9.91
C GLU A 43 -1.22 4.76 -9.33
N ASP A 44 0.02 4.64 -8.87
CA ASP A 44 0.65 3.43 -8.34
C ASP A 44 1.04 3.56 -6.85
N SER A 45 0.59 4.62 -6.19
CA SER A 45 0.81 4.82 -4.76
C SER A 45 -0.32 5.59 -4.06
N CYS A 46 -0.38 5.43 -2.74
CA CYS A 46 -1.25 6.20 -1.85
C CYS A 46 -0.42 7.27 -1.14
N LEU A 47 -0.98 8.48 -1.03
CA LEU A 47 -0.44 9.60 -0.27
C LEU A 47 -1.12 9.72 1.10
N THR A 48 -0.32 10.05 2.11
CA THR A 48 -0.75 10.70 3.35
C THR A 48 0.05 11.99 3.49
N LEU A 49 -0.60 13.13 3.51
CA LEU A 49 0.02 14.44 3.72
C LEU A 49 -0.58 15.09 4.97
N ASN A 50 0.27 15.40 5.93
CA ASN A 50 -0.13 16.00 7.21
C ASN A 50 0.32 17.45 7.22
N GLU A 51 -0.65 18.36 7.19
CA GLU A 51 -0.44 19.78 7.33
C GLU A 51 -0.15 20.14 8.80
N ARG A 52 0.73 21.13 9.02
CA ARG A 52 1.08 21.58 10.38
C ARG A 52 -0.12 22.13 11.17
N GLY A 53 -1.15 22.62 10.46
CA GLY A 53 -2.42 23.07 11.00
C GLY A 53 -3.38 21.95 11.45
N GLY A 54 -3.01 20.68 11.30
CA GLY A 54 -3.76 19.52 11.78
C GLY A 54 -4.55 18.78 10.71
N ASP A 55 -4.75 19.35 9.53
CA ASP A 55 -5.43 18.69 8.42
C ASP A 55 -4.57 17.56 7.84
N THR A 56 -5.22 16.43 7.56
CA THR A 56 -4.61 15.29 6.87
C THR A 56 -5.29 15.07 5.52
N TYR A 57 -4.49 15.01 4.47
CA TYR A 57 -4.92 14.73 3.11
C TYR A 57 -4.50 13.32 2.71
N ARG A 58 -5.46 12.54 2.19
CA ARG A 58 -5.21 11.19 1.70
C ARG A 58 -5.79 11.03 0.31
N GLN A 59 -5.01 10.49 -0.62
CA GLN A 59 -5.45 10.25 -2.00
C GLN A 59 -4.51 9.29 -2.74
N CYS A 60 -4.89 8.93 -3.96
CA CYS A 60 -3.99 8.29 -4.92
C CYS A 60 -2.97 9.31 -5.46
N ILE A 61 -1.74 8.88 -5.72
CA ILE A 61 -0.69 9.68 -6.38
C ILE A 61 0.25 8.75 -7.16
N LYS A 62 0.89 9.25 -8.22
CA LYS A 62 2.02 8.55 -8.80
C LYS A 62 3.21 8.58 -7.84
N TYR A 63 3.90 7.46 -7.68
CA TYR A 63 5.04 7.37 -6.79
C TYR A 63 6.15 8.35 -7.20
N SER A 64 6.31 8.59 -8.51
CA SER A 64 7.21 9.61 -9.07
C SER A 64 6.90 11.04 -8.62
N ASP A 65 5.63 11.31 -8.31
CA ASP A 65 5.14 12.63 -7.92
C ASP A 65 5.13 12.78 -6.39
N CYS A 66 5.54 11.74 -5.67
CA CYS A 66 5.75 11.75 -4.23
C CYS A 66 7.07 12.45 -3.86
N ASP A 67 7.20 13.69 -4.28
CA ASP A 67 8.33 14.57 -4.00
C ASP A 67 7.82 15.89 -3.41
N TYR A 68 8.60 16.49 -2.51
CA TYR A 68 8.20 17.71 -1.81
C TYR A 68 7.96 18.89 -2.77
N ALA A 69 8.78 19.05 -3.81
CA ALA A 69 8.65 20.16 -4.76
C ALA A 69 7.38 20.04 -5.62
N VAL A 70 6.96 18.81 -5.93
CA VAL A 70 5.73 18.54 -6.67
C VAL A 70 4.51 18.68 -5.76
N LEU A 71 4.57 18.09 -4.55
CA LEU A 71 3.48 18.16 -3.57
C LEU A 71 3.20 19.60 -3.12
N SER A 72 4.22 20.43 -2.94
CA SER A 72 4.03 21.84 -2.60
C SER A 72 3.31 22.64 -3.69
N GLN A 73 3.42 22.23 -4.96
CA GLN A 73 2.65 22.80 -6.07
C GLN A 73 1.22 22.27 -6.13
N MET A 74 1.02 20.98 -5.82
CA MET A 74 -0.33 20.38 -5.76
C MET A 74 -1.16 20.88 -4.57
N PHE A 75 -0.51 21.25 -3.47
CA PHE A 75 -1.13 21.72 -2.23
C PHE A 75 -0.66 23.15 -1.90
N PRO A 76 -0.94 24.15 -2.77
CA PRO A 76 -0.38 25.51 -2.62
C PRO A 76 -0.91 26.26 -1.40
N HIS A 77 -2.05 25.84 -0.85
CA HIS A 77 -2.64 26.40 0.37
C HIS A 77 -2.01 25.86 1.66
N VAL A 78 -1.17 24.81 1.57
CA VAL A 78 -0.55 24.17 2.73
C VAL A 78 0.86 24.73 2.93
N SER A 79 1.01 25.61 3.92
CA SER A 79 2.26 26.34 4.19
C SER A 79 3.44 25.46 4.65
N SER A 80 3.15 24.35 5.35
CA SER A 80 4.14 23.39 5.81
C SER A 80 3.47 22.04 6.05
N PHE A 81 4.08 20.98 5.53
CA PHE A 81 3.54 19.62 5.65
C PHE A 81 4.65 18.57 5.75
N SER A 82 4.26 17.42 6.27
CA SER A 82 4.99 16.15 6.14
C SER A 82 4.19 15.22 5.26
N TYR A 83 4.85 14.29 4.56
CA TYR A 83 4.17 13.37 3.68
C TYR A 83 4.76 11.95 3.76
N LYS A 84 3.94 10.97 3.40
CA LYS A 84 4.33 9.57 3.19
C LYS A 84 3.60 9.01 1.98
N CYS A 85 4.31 8.21 1.19
CA CYS A 85 3.70 7.39 0.15
C CYS A 85 4.00 5.92 0.32
N CYS A 86 3.10 5.07 -0.18
CA CYS A 86 3.19 3.62 -0.11
C CYS A 86 2.42 2.99 -1.28
N SER A 87 2.81 1.79 -1.73
CA SER A 87 2.32 1.16 -2.96
C SER A 87 1.60 -0.16 -2.71
N SER A 88 0.79 -0.22 -1.66
CA SER A 88 -0.07 -1.37 -1.36
C SER A 88 -1.48 -0.92 -1.00
N ASP A 89 -2.45 -1.82 -1.12
CA ASP A 89 -3.84 -1.48 -0.84
C ASP A 89 -4.04 -0.92 0.56
N LEU A 90 -4.74 0.21 0.62
CA LEU A 90 -5.20 0.92 1.82
C LEU A 90 -4.08 1.30 2.80
N CYS A 91 -2.83 1.34 2.32
CA CYS A 91 -1.65 1.57 3.15
C CYS A 91 -1.57 2.99 3.75
N ASN A 92 -2.29 3.95 3.18
CA ASN A 92 -2.44 5.30 3.71
C ASN A 92 -3.55 5.42 4.77
N GLY A 93 -3.95 4.30 5.37
CA GLY A 93 -4.83 4.25 6.52
C GLY A 93 -4.21 4.91 7.76
N ALA A 94 -5.01 5.11 8.80
CA ALA A 94 -4.44 5.44 10.10
C ALA A 94 -3.51 4.28 10.52
N PRO A 95 -2.42 4.52 11.27
CA PRO A 95 -1.56 3.46 11.76
C PRO A 95 -2.38 2.54 12.68
N MET A 96 -3.00 1.52 12.09
CA MET A 96 -3.53 0.39 12.81
C MET A 96 -2.30 -0.37 13.28
N ALA A 97 -2.20 -0.61 14.60
CA ALA A 97 -1.15 -1.44 15.19
C ALA A 97 -0.92 -2.64 14.27
N THR A 98 0.26 -2.68 13.65
CA THR A 98 0.60 -3.65 12.60
C THR A 98 0.47 -5.04 13.20
N ALA A 99 -0.65 -5.72 12.94
CA ALA A 99 -0.76 -7.15 13.14
C ALA A 99 0.14 -7.79 12.08
N SER A 100 1.36 -8.12 12.49
CA SER A 100 2.42 -8.71 11.68
C SER A 100 1.91 -9.94 10.92
N SER A 101 1.51 -9.75 9.67
CA SER A 101 1.05 -10.82 8.77
C SER A 101 2.17 -11.82 8.43
N SER A 102 3.41 -11.52 8.80
CA SER A 102 4.60 -12.38 8.64
C SER A 102 4.49 -13.72 9.37
N LEU A 103 3.64 -13.86 10.38
CA LEU A 103 3.47 -15.14 11.09
C LEU A 103 2.68 -16.18 10.26
N LEU A 104 1.77 -15.73 9.39
CA LEU A 104 0.94 -16.65 8.59
C LEU A 104 1.73 -17.30 7.45
N GLY A 105 2.64 -16.57 6.81
CA GLY A 105 3.49 -17.11 5.73
C GLY A 105 4.49 -18.17 6.23
N LEU A 106 4.94 -18.05 7.47
CA LEU A 106 5.86 -19.00 8.11
C LEU A 106 5.18 -20.33 8.42
N LEU A 107 3.93 -20.30 8.89
CA LEU A 107 3.13 -21.49 9.20
C LEU A 107 2.77 -22.30 7.95
N VAL A 108 2.45 -21.63 6.83
CA VAL A 108 2.17 -22.30 5.56
C VAL A 108 3.41 -23.00 5.00
N SER A 109 4.58 -22.36 5.11
CA SER A 109 5.86 -22.94 4.64
C SER A 109 6.25 -24.20 5.41
N LEU A 110 6.05 -24.21 6.74
CA LEU A 110 6.31 -25.37 7.59
C LEU A 110 5.37 -26.55 7.29
N ALA A 111 4.10 -26.29 6.99
CA ALA A 111 3.13 -27.34 6.64
C ALA A 111 3.46 -28.03 5.30
N VAL A 112 3.92 -27.28 4.30
CA VAL A 112 4.30 -27.84 2.98
C VAL A 112 5.58 -28.68 3.07
N LEU A 113 6.56 -28.25 3.88
CA LEU A 113 7.78 -29.02 4.13
C LEU A 113 7.48 -30.35 4.83
N TRP A 114 6.56 -30.35 5.79
CA TRP A 114 6.17 -31.57 6.49
C TRP A 114 5.51 -32.60 5.56
N TRP A 115 4.73 -32.13 4.59
CA TRP A 115 4.07 -32.98 3.58
C TRP A 115 5.03 -33.53 2.51
N CYS A 116 6.18 -32.90 2.32
CA CYS A 116 7.18 -33.32 1.34
C CYS A 116 8.21 -34.32 1.90
N VAL A 117 8.29 -34.45 3.23
CA VAL A 117 9.25 -35.32 3.93
C VAL A 117 8.62 -36.66 4.36
N LEU A 118 7.28 -36.76 4.41
CA LEU A 118 6.55 -38.00 4.72
C LEU A 118 6.19 -38.80 3.46
#